data_AF-A0A9K3JEZ7-F1
#
_entry.id   AF-A0A9K3JEZ7-F1
#
_cell.length_a   1.000
_cell.length_b   1.000
_cell.length_c   1.000
_cell.angle_alpha   90.00
_cell.angle_beta   90.00
_cell.angle_gamma   90.00
#
_symmetry.space_group_name_H-M   'P 1'
#
loop_
_entity.id
_entity.type
_entity.pdbx_description
1 polymer ?
#
loop_
_entity_poly.entity_id
_entity_poly.type
_entity_poly.pdbx_seq_one_letter_code
_entity_poly.pdbx_strand_id
1 'polypeptide(L)'
;MRHFGVVHIVNAILEAPKNMAAVANVNERAREAGFKAGYNQCLNDVNPFSLRKFTDERCAFHGVDTKAAYSAVVDTYNGLTIPALDRVVACLDGDDYGDRLRRLFEPRNEGEGTSGGNVE
;
A
#
# COMPACT_ATOMS: atom_id res chain seq x y z
N MET A 1 -3.82 21.06 -14.09
CA MET A 1 -4.01 21.67 -12.75
C MET A 1 -2.69 21.53 -12.02
N ARG A 2 -2.14 22.63 -11.49
CA ARG A 2 -0.85 22.60 -10.79
C ARG A 2 -1.07 21.99 -9.40
N HIS A 3 -0.72 20.71 -9.23
CA HIS A 3 -0.76 20.04 -7.93
C HIS A 3 0.41 20.56 -7.10
N PHE A 4 0.14 21.48 -6.18
CA PHE A 4 1.13 22.00 -5.23
C PHE A 4 0.80 21.54 -3.81
N GLY A 5 1.82 21.54 -2.94
CA GLY A 5 1.69 21.23 -1.52
C GLY A 5 1.25 19.82 -1.21
N VAL A 6 0.39 19.65 -0.18
CA VAL A 6 -0.02 18.34 0.35
C VAL A 6 -0.53 17.41 -0.75
N VAL A 7 -1.31 17.93 -1.71
CA VAL A 7 -1.88 17.15 -2.82
C VAL A 7 -0.77 16.56 -3.71
N HIS A 8 0.33 17.28 -3.94
CA HIS A 8 1.46 16.78 -4.71
C HIS A 8 2.14 15.59 -4.03
N ILE A 9 2.34 15.69 -2.71
CA ILE A 9 2.98 14.63 -1.93
C ILE A 9 2.07 13.40 -1.84
N VAL A 10 0.77 13.60 -1.61
CA VAL A 10 -0.21 12.51 -1.65
C VAL A 10 -0.20 11.81 -3.00
N ASN A 11 -0.25 12.55 -4.11
CA ASN A 11 -0.19 11.95 -5.44
C ASN A 11 1.14 11.21 -5.66
N ALA A 12 2.28 11.78 -5.25
CA ALA A 12 3.58 11.11 -5.35
C ALA A 12 3.65 9.79 -4.56
N ILE A 13 2.89 9.67 -3.46
CA ILE A 13 2.77 8.42 -2.70
C ILE A 13 1.81 7.45 -3.40
N LEU A 14 0.62 7.91 -3.79
CA LEU A 14 -0.42 7.08 -4.41
C LEU A 14 0.01 6.54 -5.77
N GLU A 15 0.67 7.37 -6.58
CA GLU A 15 1.13 7.05 -7.93
C GLU A 15 2.53 6.39 -7.93
N ALA A 16 3.16 6.21 -6.76
CA ALA A 16 4.43 5.49 -6.70
C ALA A 16 4.23 4.06 -7.24
N PRO A 17 4.97 3.62 -8.27
CA PRO A 17 4.78 2.30 -8.88
C PRO A 17 4.86 1.14 -7.87
N LYS A 18 5.76 1.26 -6.88
CA LYS A 18 5.90 0.29 -5.79
C LYS A 18 4.64 0.21 -4.92
N ASN A 19 4.02 1.36 -4.63
CA ASN A 19 2.79 1.41 -3.83
C ASN A 19 1.63 0.79 -4.60
N MET A 20 1.42 1.19 -5.86
CA MET A 20 0.36 0.63 -6.70
C MET A 20 0.48 -0.89 -6.82
N ALA A 21 1.69 -1.40 -7.08
CA ALA A 21 1.94 -2.84 -7.19
C ALA A 21 1.66 -3.58 -5.86
N ALA A 22 2.09 -3.03 -4.73
CA ALA A 22 1.88 -3.65 -3.43
C ALA A 22 0.40 -3.64 -3.03
N VAL A 23 -0.33 -2.54 -3.23
CA VAL A 23 -1.78 -2.48 -3.00
C VAL A 23 -2.51 -3.51 -3.85
N ALA A 24 -2.16 -3.62 -5.14
CA ALA A 24 -2.76 -4.61 -6.03
C ALA A 24 -2.50 -6.04 -5.51
N ASN A 25 -1.29 -6.33 -5.03
CA ASN A 25 -0.95 -7.64 -4.48
C ASN A 25 -1.68 -7.93 -3.15
N VAL A 26 -1.78 -6.95 -2.25
CA VAL A 26 -2.55 -7.05 -1.01
C VAL A 26 -4.01 -7.36 -1.32
N ASN A 27 -4.63 -6.63 -2.26
CA ASN A 27 -6.01 -6.86 -2.67
C ASN A 27 -6.22 -8.27 -3.23
N GLU A 28 -5.29 -8.75 -4.06
CA GLU A 28 -5.39 -10.08 -4.64
C GLU A 28 -5.26 -11.17 -3.56
N ARG A 29 -4.25 -11.10 -2.68
CA ARG A 29 -4.10 -12.08 -1.60
C ARG A 29 -5.25 -12.03 -0.60
N ALA A 30 -5.81 -10.85 -0.33
CA ALA A 30 -7.00 -10.70 0.50
C ALA A 30 -8.20 -11.44 -0.11
N ARG A 31 -8.39 -11.33 -1.43
CA ARG A 31 -9.43 -12.03 -2.17
C ARG A 31 -9.27 -13.55 -2.10
N GLU A 32 -8.06 -14.06 -2.30
CA GLU A 32 -7.75 -15.50 -2.16
C GLU A 32 -8.01 -16.02 -0.74
N ALA A 33 -7.56 -15.26 0.28
CA ALA A 33 -7.77 -15.58 1.68
C ALA A 33 -9.26 -15.60 2.05
N GLY A 34 -10.00 -14.57 1.63
CA GLY A 34 -11.44 -14.46 1.83
C GLY A 34 -12.21 -15.59 1.13
N PHE A 35 -11.83 -15.95 -0.11
CA PHE A 35 -12.43 -17.07 -0.83
C PHE A 35 -12.27 -18.38 -0.06
N LYS A 36 -11.04 -18.70 0.39
CA LYS A 36 -10.79 -19.93 1.15
C LYS A 36 -11.54 -19.95 2.48
N ALA A 37 -11.56 -18.84 3.19
CA ALA A 37 -12.31 -18.72 4.45
C ALA A 37 -13.82 -18.91 4.24
N GLY A 38 -14.40 -18.28 3.22
CA GLY A 38 -15.81 -18.43 2.88
C GLY A 38 -16.17 -19.86 2.44
N TYR A 39 -15.31 -20.51 1.65
CA TYR A 39 -15.49 -21.91 1.27
C TYR A 39 -15.53 -22.83 2.51
N ASN A 40 -14.57 -22.66 3.42
CA ASN A 40 -14.53 -23.43 4.67
C ASN A 40 -15.74 -23.16 5.57
N GLN A 41 -16.22 -21.92 5.62
CA GLN A 41 -17.43 -21.58 6.35
C GLN A 41 -18.65 -22.31 5.77
N CYS A 42 -18.80 -22.32 4.44
CA CYS A 42 -19.87 -23.07 3.77
C CYS A 42 -19.82 -24.57 4.09
N LEU A 43 -18.62 -25.18 4.07
CA LEU A 43 -18.47 -26.57 4.50
C LEU A 43 -18.94 -26.78 5.94
N ASN A 44 -18.54 -25.90 6.86
CA ASN A 44 -18.93 -25.96 8.26
C ASN A 44 -20.45 -25.82 8.47
N ASP A 45 -21.10 -24.98 7.67
CA ASP A 45 -22.54 -24.71 7.78
C ASP A 45 -23.38 -25.84 7.18
N VAL A 46 -22.93 -26.47 6.07
CA VAL A 46 -23.68 -27.51 5.35
C VAL A 46 -23.45 -28.91 5.94
N ASN A 47 -22.23 -29.20 6.38
CA ASN A 47 -21.87 -30.53 6.86
C ASN A 47 -22.72 -31.08 8.03
N PRO A 48 -23.25 -30.29 8.97
CA PRO A 48 -24.16 -30.76 10.01
C PRO A 48 -25.45 -31.41 9.46
N PHE A 49 -25.90 -31.00 8.28
CA PHE A 49 -27.16 -31.45 7.68
C PHE A 49 -26.99 -32.51 6.58
N SER A 50 -25.74 -32.88 6.26
CA SER A 50 -25.44 -33.82 5.18
C SER A 50 -25.08 -35.22 5.71
N LEU A 51 -25.65 -36.25 5.08
CA LEU A 51 -25.32 -37.66 5.33
C LEU A 51 -23.87 -38.00 4.93
N ARG A 52 -23.30 -37.27 3.96
CA ARG A 52 -21.88 -37.38 3.55
C ARG A 52 -21.19 -36.05 3.78
N LYS A 53 -20.01 -36.09 4.41
CA LYS A 53 -19.23 -34.88 4.66
C LYS A 53 -18.59 -34.38 3.37
N PHE A 54 -18.77 -33.09 3.11
CA PHE A 54 -18.03 -32.35 2.09
C PHE A 54 -16.66 -31.96 2.67
N THR A 55 -15.64 -32.06 1.83
CA THR A 55 -14.25 -31.69 2.13
C THR A 55 -13.82 -30.50 1.25
N ASP A 56 -12.66 -29.92 1.54
CA ASP A 56 -12.10 -28.81 0.77
C ASP A 56 -11.31 -29.25 -0.47
N GLU A 57 -11.31 -30.53 -0.83
CA GLU A 57 -10.55 -31.11 -1.95
C GLU A 57 -10.85 -30.43 -3.30
N ARG A 58 -12.06 -29.88 -3.46
CA ARG A 58 -12.48 -29.16 -4.68
C ARG A 58 -12.28 -27.64 -4.59
N CYS A 59 -11.74 -27.15 -3.49
CA CYS A 59 -11.43 -25.74 -3.35
C CYS A 59 -10.25 -25.39 -4.26
N ALA A 60 -10.35 -24.26 -4.98
CA ALA A 60 -9.24 -23.75 -5.81
C ALA A 60 -7.95 -23.48 -5.00
N PHE A 61 -8.08 -23.30 -3.67
CA PHE A 61 -6.98 -23.09 -2.74
C PHE A 61 -6.80 -24.26 -1.76
N HIS A 62 -7.19 -25.47 -2.17
CA HIS A 62 -6.92 -26.68 -1.41
C HIS A 62 -5.41 -26.83 -1.15
N GLY A 63 -5.03 -27.12 0.10
CA GLY A 63 -3.62 -27.22 0.51
C GLY A 63 -2.82 -25.91 0.53
N VAL A 64 -3.37 -24.77 0.09
CA VAL A 64 -2.67 -23.48 0.07
C VAL A 64 -2.92 -22.67 1.34
N ASP A 65 -1.88 -22.21 2.04
CA ASP A 65 -2.04 -21.30 3.17
C ASP A 65 -2.25 -19.85 2.71
N THR A 66 -3.47 -19.54 2.27
CA THR A 66 -3.84 -18.21 1.78
C THR A 66 -3.81 -17.14 2.87
N LYS A 67 -3.99 -17.52 4.15
CA LYS A 67 -3.92 -16.58 5.28
C LYS A 67 -2.48 -16.15 5.54
N ALA A 68 -1.54 -17.09 5.55
CA ALA A 68 -0.12 -16.76 5.68
C ALA A 68 0.37 -15.95 4.48
N ALA A 69 -0.03 -16.32 3.25
CA ALA A 69 0.30 -15.56 2.05
C ALA A 69 -0.22 -14.11 2.10
N TYR A 70 -1.45 -13.90 2.59
CA TYR A 70 -1.99 -12.56 2.81
C TYR A 70 -1.21 -11.78 3.87
N SER A 71 -0.89 -12.40 5.01
CA SER A 71 -0.09 -11.77 6.06
C SER A 71 1.27 -11.31 5.54
N ALA A 72 1.97 -12.17 4.80
CA ALA A 72 3.30 -11.86 4.27
C ALA A 72 3.29 -10.66 3.30
N VAL A 73 2.26 -10.51 2.46
CA VAL A 73 2.16 -9.35 1.57
C VAL A 73 1.75 -8.08 2.30
N VAL A 74 0.96 -8.18 3.38
CA VAL A 74 0.64 -7.04 4.26
C VAL A 74 1.91 -6.54 4.95
N ASP A 75 2.73 -7.45 5.47
CA ASP A 75 4.02 -7.09 6.08
C ASP A 75 4.93 -6.40 5.07
N THR A 76 4.97 -6.91 3.83
CA THR A 76 5.72 -6.29 2.72
C THR A 76 5.18 -4.89 2.38
N TYR A 77 3.86 -4.70 2.33
CA TYR A 77 3.23 -3.40 2.08
C TYR A 77 3.53 -2.40 3.18
N ASN A 78 3.41 -2.80 4.44
CA ASN A 78 3.69 -1.96 5.61
C ASN A 78 5.18 -1.58 5.71
N GLY A 79 6.07 -2.42 5.18
CA GLY A 79 7.51 -2.16 5.08
C GLY A 79 7.94 -1.37 3.85
N LEU A 80 7.02 -0.86 3.02
CA LEU A 80 7.38 -0.14 1.81
C LEU A 80 8.07 1.21 2.09
N THR A 81 9.23 1.38 1.48
CA THR A 81 9.94 2.66 1.41
C THR A 81 9.49 3.43 0.16
N ILE A 82 8.85 4.58 0.37
CA ILE A 82 8.39 5.48 -0.69
C ILE A 82 9.08 6.83 -0.48
N PRO A 83 9.85 7.36 -1.46
CA PRO A 83 10.67 8.56 -1.26
C PRO A 83 9.89 9.79 -0.76
N ALA A 84 8.65 9.96 -1.22
CA ALA A 84 7.79 11.05 -0.75
C ALA A 84 7.38 10.86 0.73
N LEU A 85 7.16 9.63 1.17
CA LEU A 85 6.88 9.29 2.56
C LEU A 85 8.14 9.45 3.42
N ASP A 86 9.30 9.01 2.95
CA ASP A 86 10.57 9.14 3.68
C ASP A 86 10.90 10.61 3.97
N ARG A 87 10.61 11.53 3.03
CA ARG A 87 10.79 12.97 3.25
C ARG A 87 9.86 13.52 4.33
N VAL A 88 8.62 13.02 4.41
CA VAL A 88 7.68 13.39 5.47
C VAL A 88 8.18 12.86 6.81
N VAL A 89 8.58 11.58 6.88
CA VAL A 89 9.14 10.97 8.09
C VAL A 89 10.37 11.73 8.56
N ALA A 90 11.31 12.02 7.65
CA ALA A 90 12.50 12.79 7.98
C ALA A 90 12.15 14.16 8.56
N CYS A 91 11.09 14.83 8.10
CA CYS A 91 10.62 16.10 8.67
C CYS A 91 10.10 15.97 10.11
N LEU A 92 9.49 14.83 10.45
CA LEU A 92 8.95 14.55 11.78
C LEU A 92 10.06 14.27 12.82
N ASP A 93 11.24 13.82 12.39
CA ASP A 93 12.35 13.48 13.29
C ASP A 93 13.03 14.68 13.98
N GLY A 94 12.66 15.93 13.65
CA GLY A 94 13.28 17.14 14.20
C GLY A 94 12.35 17.92 15.14
N ASP A 95 12.92 18.60 16.13
CA ASP A 95 12.17 19.42 17.11
C ASP A 95 11.36 20.54 16.43
N ASP A 96 11.79 21.01 15.26
CA ASP A 96 11.15 22.02 14.41
C ASP A 96 10.25 21.42 13.31
N TYR A 97 9.71 20.20 13.52
CA TYR A 97 8.90 19.48 12.53
C TYR A 97 7.80 20.33 11.88
N GLY A 98 7.19 21.26 12.63
CA GLY A 98 6.14 22.15 12.12
C GLY A 98 6.63 23.06 10.98
N ASP A 99 7.82 23.63 11.10
CA ASP A 99 8.41 24.47 10.05
C ASP A 99 8.94 23.63 8.89
N ARG A 100 9.46 22.43 9.18
CA ARG A 100 9.94 21.48 8.17
C ARG A 100 8.81 20.97 7.29
N LEU A 101 7.70 20.55 7.89
CA LEU A 101 6.48 20.16 7.15
C LEU A 101 5.90 21.35 6.37
N ARG A 102 5.87 22.56 6.97
CA ARG A 102 5.38 23.75 6.27
C ARG A 102 6.18 24.02 4.99
N ARG A 103 7.51 23.97 5.05
CA ARG A 103 8.39 24.13 3.87
C ARG A 103 8.22 23.00 2.87
N LEU A 104 8.07 21.76 3.35
CA LEU A 104 7.88 20.59 2.50
C LEU A 104 6.58 20.69 1.67
N PHE A 105 5.51 21.21 2.26
CA PHE A 105 4.22 21.40 1.60
C PHE A 105 4.05 22.78 0.96
N GLU A 106 5.07 23.62 0.98
CA GLU A 106 5.00 24.93 0.34
C GLU A 106 4.93 24.75 -1.19
N PRO A 107 4.07 25.50 -1.90
CA PRO A 107 4.05 25.46 -3.35
C PRO A 107 5.42 25.82 -3.90
N ARG A 108 6.03 24.96 -4.71
CA ARG A 108 7.27 25.33 -5.39
C ARG A 108 6.95 26.41 -6.42
N ASN A 109 7.46 27.62 -6.20
CA ASN A 109 7.44 28.66 -7.22
C ASN A 109 8.34 28.19 -8.37
N GLU A 110 7.76 27.82 -9.51
CA GLU A 110 8.51 27.65 -10.76
C GLU A 110 8.98 29.05 -11.20
N GLY A 111 10.15 29.46 -10.73
CA GLY A 111 10.73 30.78 -10.98
C GLY A 111 12.23 30.93 -10.73
N GLU A 112 12.89 30.03 -10.01
CA GLU A 112 14.36 30.06 -9.87
C GLU A 112 14.99 29.04 -10.80
N GLY A 113 15.08 29.43 -12.06
CA GLY A 113 16.05 28.87 -13.00
C GLY A 113 17.46 29.28 -12.59
N THR A 114 18.31 28.30 -12.41
CA THR A 114 19.76 28.45 -12.37
C THR A 114 20.23 29.06 -13.69
N SER A 115 20.69 30.31 -13.66
CA SER A 115 21.61 30.90 -14.65
C SER A 115 22.54 31.78 -13.83
N GLY A 116 23.64 31.25 -13.26
CA GLY A 116 24.75 30.81 -14.09
C GLY A 116 25.37 32.05 -14.70
N GLY A 117 26.24 32.72 -13.93
CA GLY A 117 26.99 33.87 -14.42
C GLY A 117 27.84 33.47 -15.62
N ASN A 118 27.91 34.36 -16.60
CA ASN A 118 29.06 34.42 -17.48
C ASN A 118 29.49 35.86 -17.63
N VAL A 119 30.78 36.04 -17.33
CA VAL A 119 31.59 37.24 -17.50
C VAL A 119 31.83 37.43 -18.99
N GLU A 120 31.54 38.63 -19.50
CA GLU A 120 32.40 39.33 -20.45
C GLU A 120 32.21 40.84 -20.30
#